data_AF-A0ABD0VY76-F1
#
_entry.id   AF-A0ABD0VY76-F1
#
_cell.length_a   1.000
_cell.length_b   1.000
_cell.length_c   1.000
_cell.angle_alpha   90.00
_cell.angle_beta   90.00
_cell.angle_gamma   90.00
#
_symmetry.space_group_name_H-M   'P 1'
#
loop_
_entity.id
_entity.type
_entity.pdbx_description
1 polymer ?
#
loop_
_entity_poly.entity_id
_entity_poly.type
_entity_poly.pdbx_seq_one_letter_code
_entity_poly.pdbx_strand_id
1 'polypeptide(L)'
;MIELEVPEEKEPESEPEPEPEEPPAAEDSKAKPKSFMPNVAPPKLPEGDGKVDFDDLHRKRQEKDMTELQSLIESHFIQRKKDEEELLSLVNRIEKRRTERAEQLRIRSELEKERQARVAEEKEKRELDEQRRKQDDDLKKKKALTNMTHTYAGIQQKQDGKRGAKKQTEREKKKKILADRKKPLVIEHLTEDKLKEKANELWQCLLTLEAEKFDLSEKLKKQKYDINQLLARVQDHQSAKGRGKAKAVRR
;
A
#
# COMPACT_ATOMS: atom_id res chain seq x y z
N MET A 1 -34.23 -0.85 -2.63
CA MET A 1 -33.95 -0.75 -4.07
C MET A 1 -34.30 0.67 -4.48
N ILE A 2 -33.31 1.55 -4.42
CA ILE A 2 -33.33 2.87 -5.04
C ILE A 2 -31.97 2.91 -5.71
N GLU A 3 -31.96 2.61 -7.00
CA GLU A 3 -30.81 2.79 -7.89
C GLU A 3 -30.49 4.28 -7.88
N LEU A 4 -29.28 4.62 -7.46
CA LEU A 4 -28.76 5.97 -7.53
C LEU A 4 -27.59 5.92 -8.50
N GLU A 5 -27.90 6.35 -9.72
CA GLU A 5 -27.03 6.56 -10.87
C GLU A 5 -25.69 7.19 -10.46
N VAL A 6 -24.63 6.49 -10.87
CA VAL A 6 -23.25 6.96 -10.82
C VAL A 6 -23.08 8.01 -11.93
N PRO A 7 -22.71 9.26 -11.63
CA PRO A 7 -22.36 10.19 -12.69
C PRO A 7 -20.98 9.81 -13.23
N GLU A 8 -20.98 9.49 -14.52
CA GLU A 8 -19.86 9.19 -15.39
C GLU A 8 -18.78 10.27 -15.33
N GLU A 9 -17.55 9.82 -15.08
CA GLU A 9 -16.35 10.63 -14.96
C GLU A 9 -15.97 11.16 -16.35
N LYS A 10 -16.25 12.45 -16.60
CA LYS A 10 -15.95 13.10 -17.87
C LYS A 10 -14.45 13.42 -17.91
N GLU A 11 -13.71 12.61 -18.67
CA GLU A 11 -12.30 12.84 -19.01
C GLU A 11 -12.13 14.23 -19.66
N PRO A 12 -11.18 15.07 -19.22
CA PRO A 12 -10.81 16.26 -19.97
C PRO A 12 -9.98 15.86 -21.20
N GLU A 13 -10.60 16.09 -22.34
CA GLU A 13 -10.08 16.10 -23.70
C GLU A 13 -8.64 16.64 -23.80
N SER A 14 -7.80 15.90 -24.51
CA SER A 14 -6.44 16.25 -24.89
C SER A 14 -6.43 17.47 -25.83
N GLU A 15 -5.85 18.58 -25.40
CA GLU A 15 -5.48 19.68 -26.29
C GLU A 15 -4.37 19.22 -27.26
N PRO A 16 -4.47 19.53 -28.57
CA PRO A 16 -3.47 19.15 -29.55
C PRO A 16 -2.22 20.05 -29.47
N GLU A 17 -1.03 19.43 -29.57
CA GLU A 17 0.24 20.13 -29.79
C GLU A 17 0.23 20.87 -31.13
N PRO A 18 0.87 22.05 -31.24
CA PRO A 18 0.96 22.79 -32.50
C PRO A 18 1.96 22.11 -33.45
N GLU A 19 1.49 21.79 -34.66
CA GLU A 19 2.30 21.45 -35.82
C GLU A 19 3.30 22.58 -36.17
N PRO A 20 4.53 22.25 -36.62
CA PRO A 20 5.44 23.23 -37.19
C PRO A 20 4.95 23.70 -38.58
N GLU A 21 4.76 25.01 -38.72
CA GLU A 21 4.46 25.68 -39.99
C GLU A 21 5.58 25.43 -41.03
N GLU A 22 5.20 24.86 -42.17
CA GLU A 22 5.98 24.90 -43.41
C GLU A 22 5.98 26.33 -43.99
N PRO A 23 7.12 26.91 -44.39
CA PRO A 23 7.12 28.12 -45.19
C PRO A 23 6.72 27.82 -46.66
N PRO A 24 5.98 28.73 -47.32
CA PRO A 24 5.39 28.48 -48.63
C PRO A 24 6.42 28.49 -49.77
N ALA A 25 6.22 27.60 -50.73
CA ALA A 25 6.87 27.62 -52.04
C ALA A 25 6.04 28.43 -53.06
N ALA A 26 6.65 29.46 -53.65
CA ALA A 26 6.32 30.11 -54.94
C ALA A 26 7.32 31.27 -55.15
N GLU A 27 7.79 31.68 -56.33
CA GLU A 27 7.90 31.15 -57.68
C GLU A 27 8.95 32.06 -58.38
N ASP A 28 9.61 31.51 -59.38
CA ASP A 28 10.42 32.11 -60.45
C ASP A 28 10.71 33.64 -60.47
N SER A 29 12.00 34.00 -60.37
CA SER A 29 12.52 35.21 -61.04
C SER A 29 13.98 35.05 -61.47
N LYS A 30 14.11 34.50 -62.67
CA LYS A 30 15.20 34.68 -63.65
C LYS A 30 16.18 35.85 -63.39
N ALA A 31 17.40 35.53 -62.96
CA ALA A 31 18.58 36.38 -63.16
C ALA A 31 19.82 35.52 -63.46
N LYS A 32 20.28 35.55 -64.72
CA LYS A 32 21.53 34.91 -65.17
C LYS A 32 22.74 35.57 -64.48
N PRO A 33 23.61 34.84 -63.75
CA PRO A 33 24.95 35.33 -63.50
C PRO A 33 25.80 35.12 -64.77
N LYS A 34 26.30 36.24 -65.33
CA LYS A 34 27.23 36.25 -66.46
C LYS A 34 28.49 35.46 -66.10
N SER A 35 28.78 34.43 -66.87
CA SER A 35 30.04 33.71 -66.87
C SER A 35 31.20 34.65 -67.19
N PHE A 36 32.04 34.96 -66.21
CA PHE A 36 33.33 35.58 -66.43
C PHE A 36 34.41 34.51 -66.19
N MET A 37 34.61 33.65 -67.19
CA MET A 37 35.76 32.75 -67.23
C MET A 37 36.96 33.54 -67.76
N PRO A 38 38.04 33.74 -67.00
CA PRO A 38 39.30 34.17 -67.60
C PRO A 38 39.80 33.04 -68.52
N ASN A 39 40.08 33.38 -69.77
CA ASN A 39 40.65 32.48 -70.77
C ASN A 39 42.06 32.04 -70.34
N VAL A 40 42.16 30.93 -69.63
CA VAL A 40 43.44 30.30 -69.28
C VAL A 40 43.83 29.39 -70.43
N ALA A 41 44.89 29.78 -71.13
CA ALA A 41 45.52 28.98 -72.18
C ALA A 41 45.86 27.56 -71.67
N PRO A 42 45.79 26.52 -72.52
CA PRO A 42 46.09 25.16 -72.11
C PRO A 42 47.50 25.09 -71.51
N PRO A 43 47.70 24.55 -70.29
CA PRO A 43 49.03 24.36 -69.73
C PRO A 43 49.85 23.50 -70.69
N LYS A 44 50.97 24.05 -71.17
CA LYS A 44 51.98 23.28 -71.91
C LYS A 44 52.48 22.17 -70.99
N LEU A 45 52.21 20.93 -71.38
CA LEU A 45 52.80 19.75 -70.75
C LEU A 45 54.33 19.84 -70.88
N PRO A 46 55.10 19.70 -69.78
CA PRO A 46 56.51 19.39 -69.88
C PRO A 46 56.64 18.01 -70.55
N GLU A 47 57.21 17.98 -71.75
CA GLU A 47 57.74 16.75 -72.36
C GLU A 47 58.89 16.24 -71.48
N GLY A 48 58.81 14.97 -71.08
CA GLY A 48 59.97 14.24 -70.55
C GLY A 48 59.68 13.39 -69.32
N ASP A 49 59.53 12.10 -69.56
CA ASP A 49 59.86 10.99 -68.66
C ASP A 49 58.98 10.77 -67.43
N GLY A 50 57.95 9.95 -67.62
CA GLY A 50 57.21 9.34 -66.52
C GLY A 50 56.21 8.36 -67.09
N LYS A 51 56.59 7.09 -67.20
CA LYS A 51 55.59 6.02 -67.33
C LYS A 51 54.66 6.18 -66.13
N VAL A 52 53.46 6.70 -66.38
CA VAL A 52 52.37 6.65 -65.41
C VAL A 52 51.99 5.19 -65.30
N ASP A 53 52.54 4.51 -64.28
CA ASP A 53 52.22 3.13 -63.99
C ASP A 53 50.73 3.05 -63.61
N PHE A 54 49.91 2.51 -64.52
CA PHE A 54 48.48 2.35 -64.30
C PHE A 54 48.17 1.49 -63.06
N ASP A 55 49.07 0.56 -62.72
CA ASP A 55 49.00 -0.23 -61.50
C ASP A 55 49.23 0.62 -60.23
N ASP A 56 50.11 1.63 -60.28
CA ASP A 56 50.32 2.58 -59.18
C ASP A 56 49.11 3.51 -59.01
N LEU A 57 48.49 3.94 -60.13
CA LEU A 57 47.27 4.73 -60.09
C LEU A 57 46.08 3.93 -59.52
N HIS A 58 45.96 2.64 -59.85
CA HIS A 58 44.93 1.77 -59.30
C HIS A 58 45.14 1.49 -57.81
N ARG A 59 46.39 1.23 -57.40
CA ARG A 59 46.76 1.05 -55.99
C ARG A 59 46.48 2.30 -55.16
N LYS A 60 46.89 3.48 -55.64
CA LYS A 60 46.61 4.77 -54.97
C LYS A 60 45.12 5.09 -54.90
N ARG A 61 44.32 4.63 -55.86
CA ARG A 61 42.86 4.73 -55.78
C ARG A 61 42.31 3.83 -54.68
N GLN A 62 42.68 2.54 -54.68
CA GLN A 62 42.24 1.63 -53.63
C GLN A 62 42.66 2.10 -52.23
N GLU A 63 43.89 2.61 -52.07
CA GLU A 63 44.37 3.16 -50.79
C GLU A 63 43.58 4.40 -50.34
N LYS A 64 43.23 5.30 -51.26
CA LYS A 64 42.34 6.44 -50.98
C LYS A 64 40.94 5.98 -50.60
N ASP A 65 40.33 5.12 -51.40
CA ASP A 65 38.98 4.60 -51.15
C ASP A 65 38.92 3.89 -49.78
N MET A 66 39.96 3.12 -49.43
CA MET A 66 40.07 2.46 -48.12
C MET A 66 40.24 3.45 -46.96
N THR A 67 41.03 4.51 -47.16
CA THR A 67 41.24 5.55 -46.14
C THR A 67 39.99 6.42 -45.95
N GLU A 68 39.31 6.78 -47.03
CA GLU A 68 38.04 7.51 -47.02
C GLU A 68 36.94 6.67 -46.35
N LEU A 69 36.87 5.37 -46.65
CA LEU A 69 35.94 4.45 -46.00
C LEU A 69 36.22 4.35 -44.49
N GLN A 70 37.48 4.21 -44.08
CA GLN A 70 37.85 4.20 -42.66
C GLN A 70 37.49 5.51 -41.96
N SER A 71 37.75 6.67 -42.60
CA SER A 71 37.39 7.98 -42.06
C SER A 71 35.88 8.17 -41.95
N LEU A 72 35.10 7.66 -42.90
CA LEU A 72 33.63 7.74 -42.88
C LEU A 72 33.06 6.86 -41.76
N ILE A 73 33.61 5.65 -41.59
CA ILE A 73 33.25 4.74 -40.50
C ILE A 73 33.53 5.41 -39.15
N GLU A 74 34.73 5.95 -38.95
CA GLU A 74 35.11 6.61 -37.69
C GLU A 74 34.24 7.85 -37.43
N SER A 75 34.01 8.67 -38.45
CA SER A 75 33.13 9.84 -38.34
C SER A 75 31.70 9.44 -37.94
N HIS A 76 31.16 8.35 -38.49
CA HIS A 76 29.83 7.87 -38.14
C HIS A 76 29.77 7.38 -36.68
N PHE A 77 30.79 6.65 -36.21
CA PHE A 77 30.84 6.21 -34.81
C PHE A 77 30.99 7.38 -33.84
N ILE A 78 31.84 8.36 -34.13
CA ILE A 78 32.01 9.55 -33.29
C ILE A 78 30.71 10.36 -33.26
N GLN A 79 30.08 10.59 -34.41
CA GLN A 79 28.83 11.33 -34.49
C GLN A 79 27.73 10.62 -33.70
N ARG A 80 27.53 9.32 -33.94
CA ARG A 80 26.52 8.53 -33.24
C ARG A 80 26.76 8.49 -31.74
N LYS A 81 28.01 8.34 -31.30
CA LYS A 81 28.35 8.34 -29.87
C LYS A 81 28.02 9.67 -29.23
N LYS A 82 28.33 10.79 -29.91
CA LYS A 82 27.99 12.13 -29.44
C LYS A 82 26.47 12.33 -29.35
N ASP A 83 25.74 11.90 -30.37
CA ASP A 83 24.27 11.99 -30.40
C ASP A 83 23.63 11.12 -29.30
N GLU A 84 24.17 9.92 -29.05
CA GLU A 84 23.74 9.03 -27.97
C GLU A 84 24.01 9.65 -26.59
N GLU A 85 25.18 10.25 -26.37
CA GLU A 85 25.51 10.96 -25.13
C GLU A 85 24.59 12.17 -24.88
N GLU A 86 24.30 12.96 -25.92
CA GLU A 86 23.36 14.08 -25.86
C GLU A 86 21.94 13.59 -25.55
N LEU A 87 21.48 12.54 -26.22
CA LEU A 87 20.16 11.92 -25.98
C LEU A 87 20.04 11.39 -24.56
N LEU A 88 21.05 10.66 -24.06
CA LEU A 88 21.08 10.17 -22.69
C LEU A 88 21.04 11.31 -21.67
N SER A 89 21.78 12.39 -21.91
CA SER A 89 21.77 13.57 -21.04
C SER A 89 20.37 14.21 -20.97
N LEU A 90 19.67 14.28 -22.10
CA LEU A 90 18.32 14.83 -22.20
C LEU A 90 17.29 13.93 -21.50
N VAL A 91 17.35 12.62 -21.75
CA VAL A 91 16.50 11.62 -21.08
C VAL A 91 16.67 11.69 -19.56
N ASN A 92 17.91 11.70 -19.07
CA ASN A 92 18.21 11.82 -17.64
C ASN A 92 17.61 13.11 -17.03
N ARG A 93 17.66 14.23 -17.78
CA ARG A 93 17.07 15.50 -17.32
C ARG A 93 15.53 15.44 -17.28
N ILE A 94 14.90 14.79 -18.27
CA ILE A 94 13.45 14.60 -18.31
C ILE A 94 13.02 13.67 -17.18
N GLU A 95 13.74 12.57 -16.97
CA GLU A 95 13.48 11.62 -15.90
C GLU A 95 13.58 12.28 -14.53
N LYS A 96 14.64 13.06 -14.29
CA LYS A 96 14.80 13.84 -13.05
C LYS A 96 13.62 14.79 -12.81
N ARG A 97 13.15 15.50 -13.85
CA ARG A 97 11.96 16.37 -13.73
C ARG A 97 10.67 15.58 -13.49
N ARG A 98 10.56 14.35 -14.00
CA ARG A 98 9.41 13.48 -13.73
C ARG A 98 9.44 12.97 -12.29
N THR A 99 10.60 12.56 -11.79
CA THR A 99 10.76 12.11 -10.40
C THR A 99 10.49 13.26 -9.42
N GLU A 100 11.01 14.46 -9.69
CA GLU A 100 10.75 15.65 -8.86
C GLU A 100 9.24 15.99 -8.82
N ARG A 101 8.54 15.94 -9.96
CA ARG A 101 7.08 16.14 -10.00
C ARG A 101 6.32 15.05 -9.24
N ALA A 102 6.71 13.79 -9.39
CA ALA A 102 6.11 12.68 -8.66
C ALA A 102 6.32 12.83 -7.15
N GLU A 103 7.50 13.27 -6.73
CA GLU A 103 7.82 13.53 -5.32
C GLU A 103 7.02 14.72 -4.77
N GLN A 104 6.90 15.82 -5.52
CA GLN A 104 6.05 16.96 -5.14
C GLN A 104 4.58 16.55 -4.95
N LEU A 105 4.05 15.72 -5.85
CA LEU A 105 2.70 15.17 -5.71
C LEU A 105 2.58 14.27 -4.49
N ARG A 106 3.58 13.43 -4.23
CA ARG A 106 3.61 12.56 -3.04
C ARG A 106 3.58 13.39 -1.76
N ILE A 107 4.46 14.38 -1.64
CA ILE A 107 4.52 15.30 -0.49
C ILE A 107 3.19 16.04 -0.31
N ARG A 108 2.60 16.57 -1.39
CA ARG A 108 1.29 17.24 -1.34
C ARG A 108 0.19 16.28 -0.87
N SER A 109 0.19 15.04 -1.36
CA SER A 109 -0.78 14.03 -0.95
C SER A 109 -0.61 13.61 0.52
N GLU A 110 0.62 13.57 1.00
CA GLU A 110 0.97 13.20 2.37
C GLU A 110 0.56 14.30 3.35
N LEU A 111 0.85 15.57 3.03
CA LEU A 111 0.41 16.74 3.81
C LEU A 111 -1.12 16.87 3.85
N GLU A 112 -1.82 16.61 2.74
CA GLU A 112 -3.29 16.64 2.74
C GLU A 112 -3.87 15.49 3.55
N LYS A 113 -3.29 14.28 3.47
CA LYS A 113 -3.68 13.15 4.32
C LYS A 113 -3.42 13.43 5.79
N GLU A 114 -2.29 14.03 6.14
CA GLU A 114 -1.96 14.42 7.52
C GLU A 114 -2.94 15.48 8.06
N ARG A 115 -3.27 16.47 7.23
CA ARG A 115 -4.29 17.48 7.59
C ARG A 115 -5.66 16.84 7.82
N GLN A 116 -6.08 15.94 6.95
CA GLN A 116 -7.34 15.20 7.12
C GLN A 116 -7.30 14.31 8.36
N ALA A 117 -6.18 13.65 8.63
CA ALA A 117 -5.99 12.83 9.82
C ALA A 117 -6.07 13.66 11.11
N ARG A 118 -5.43 14.85 11.15
CA ARG A 118 -5.50 15.76 12.30
C ARG A 118 -6.93 16.24 12.57
N VAL A 119 -7.68 16.57 11.52
CA VAL A 119 -9.10 16.96 11.65
C VAL A 119 -9.95 15.78 12.12
N ALA A 120 -9.68 14.57 11.62
CA ALA A 120 -10.37 13.36 12.06
C ALA A 120 -10.07 13.02 13.53
N GLU A 121 -8.81 13.14 13.95
CA GLU A 121 -8.37 12.91 15.33
C GLU A 121 -8.93 13.96 16.29
N GLU A 122 -8.95 15.24 15.91
CA GLU A 122 -9.58 16.31 16.70
C GLU A 122 -11.09 16.08 16.84
N LYS A 123 -11.75 15.65 15.76
CA LYS A 123 -13.16 15.28 15.77
C LYS A 123 -13.43 14.04 16.62
N GLU A 124 -12.57 13.03 16.56
CA GLU A 124 -12.67 11.82 17.38
C GLU A 124 -12.45 12.14 18.87
N LYS A 125 -11.47 12.99 19.19
CA LYS A 125 -11.23 13.45 20.56
C LYS A 125 -12.42 14.25 21.11
N ARG A 126 -13.00 15.14 20.29
CA ARG A 126 -14.23 15.86 20.63
C ARG A 126 -15.40 14.91 20.83
N GLU A 127 -15.54 13.90 19.99
CA GLU A 127 -16.59 12.88 20.13
C GLU A 127 -16.39 12.04 21.40
N LEU A 128 -15.16 11.66 21.74
CA LEU A 128 -14.84 10.93 22.98
C LEU A 128 -15.15 11.77 24.23
N ASP A 129 -14.82 13.06 24.22
CA ASP A 129 -15.13 13.97 25.32
C ASP A 129 -16.64 14.24 25.44
N GLU A 130 -17.37 14.38 24.33
CA GLU A 130 -18.83 14.49 24.30
C GLU A 130 -19.50 13.19 24.76
N GLN A 131 -18.99 12.02 24.37
CA GLN A 131 -19.45 10.73 24.87
C GLN A 131 -19.18 10.57 26.37
N ARG A 132 -18.03 11.01 26.88
CA ARG A 132 -17.70 11.00 28.31
C ARG A 132 -18.63 11.93 29.10
N ARG A 133 -18.87 13.15 28.62
CA ARG A 133 -19.81 14.11 29.23
C ARG A 133 -21.24 13.56 29.24
N LYS A 134 -21.68 12.96 28.13
CA LYS A 134 -23.00 12.32 28.02
C LYS A 134 -23.14 11.15 29.00
N GLN A 135 -22.10 10.32 29.15
CA GLN A 135 -22.08 9.25 30.15
C GLN A 135 -22.12 9.78 31.58
N ASP A 136 -21.37 10.84 31.89
CA ASP A 136 -21.37 11.48 33.21
C ASP A 136 -22.74 12.11 33.54
N ASP A 137 -23.38 12.75 32.56
CA ASP A 137 -24.72 13.33 32.71
C ASP A 137 -25.81 12.26 32.82
N ASP A 138 -25.72 11.17 32.06
CA ASP A 138 -26.63 10.02 32.17
C ASP A 138 -26.43 9.30 33.52
N LEU A 139 -25.20 9.22 34.03
CA LEU A 139 -24.93 8.69 35.37
C LEU A 139 -25.46 9.63 36.47
N LYS A 140 -25.34 10.95 36.32
CA LYS A 140 -25.95 11.92 37.25
C LYS A 140 -27.47 11.85 37.23
N LYS A 141 -28.09 11.78 36.04
CA LYS A 141 -29.53 11.58 35.86
C LYS A 141 -30.00 10.26 36.46
N LYS A 142 -29.27 9.16 36.22
CA LYS A 142 -29.55 7.85 36.83
C LYS A 142 -29.41 7.89 38.35
N LYS A 143 -28.38 8.56 38.89
CA LYS A 143 -28.22 8.73 40.36
C LYS A 143 -29.36 9.55 40.95
N ALA A 144 -29.78 10.64 40.29
CA ALA A 144 -30.91 11.45 40.72
C ALA A 144 -32.24 10.67 40.68
N LEU A 145 -32.50 9.90 39.61
CA LEU A 145 -33.66 9.02 39.54
C LEU A 145 -33.59 7.88 40.57
N THR A 146 -32.43 7.24 40.75
CA THR A 146 -32.25 6.11 41.68
C THR A 146 -32.45 6.54 43.13
N ASN A 147 -32.15 7.80 43.49
CA ASN A 147 -32.48 8.35 44.81
C ASN A 147 -33.99 8.52 45.04
N MET A 148 -34.78 8.75 44.00
CA MET A 148 -36.25 8.81 44.07
C MET A 148 -36.92 7.43 43.92
N THR A 149 -36.28 6.48 43.23
CA THR A 149 -36.83 5.14 42.95
C THR A 149 -36.25 4.05 43.86
N HIS A 150 -35.53 4.41 44.92
CA HIS A 150 -34.87 3.46 45.82
C HIS A 150 -35.83 2.52 46.59
N THR A 151 -37.14 2.71 46.43
CA THR A 151 -38.19 1.82 46.97
C THR A 151 -38.71 0.80 45.95
N TYR A 152 -38.41 0.91 44.64
CA TYR A 152 -39.03 0.02 43.62
C TYR A 152 -38.13 -0.48 42.46
N ALA A 153 -36.87 -0.07 42.37
CA ALA A 153 -36.08 -0.24 41.14
C ALA A 153 -35.06 -1.43 41.11
N GLY A 154 -35.38 -2.58 41.72
CA GLY A 154 -34.52 -3.77 41.63
C GLY A 154 -34.44 -4.43 40.25
N ILE A 155 -35.34 -4.07 39.32
CA ILE A 155 -35.59 -4.86 38.09
C ILE A 155 -35.08 -4.16 36.81
N GLN A 156 -35.00 -2.83 36.75
CA GLN A 156 -34.70 -2.12 35.48
C GLN A 156 -33.21 -1.93 35.17
N GLN A 157 -32.30 -1.99 36.15
CA GLN A 157 -30.87 -1.72 35.90
C GLN A 157 -30.15 -2.80 35.07
N LYS A 158 -30.77 -3.95 34.79
CA LYS A 158 -30.12 -5.02 34.01
C LYS A 158 -30.21 -4.86 32.49
N GLN A 159 -31.06 -3.97 31.95
CA GLN A 159 -31.17 -3.80 30.49
C GLN A 159 -30.22 -2.74 29.90
N ASP A 160 -29.96 -1.63 30.61
CA ASP A 160 -29.25 -0.49 30.00
C ASP A 160 -27.72 -0.46 30.19
N GLY A 161 -27.12 -1.46 30.86
CA GLY A 161 -25.67 -1.54 31.07
C GLY A 161 -24.84 -1.98 29.86
N LYS A 162 -25.47 -2.22 28.70
CA LYS A 162 -24.83 -2.85 27.52
C LYS A 162 -24.49 -1.90 26.37
N ARG A 163 -24.77 -0.60 26.49
CA ARG A 163 -24.61 0.40 25.40
C ARG A 163 -23.72 1.57 25.79
N GLY A 164 -22.54 1.30 26.37
CA GLY A 164 -21.54 2.32 26.66
C GLY A 164 -20.13 1.77 26.47
N ALA A 165 -19.41 2.31 25.48
CA ALA A 165 -18.12 1.85 24.96
C ALA A 165 -18.16 0.41 24.40
N LYS A 166 -17.77 0.25 23.14
CA LYS A 166 -17.65 -1.05 22.45
C LYS A 166 -16.47 -1.85 23.03
N LYS A 167 -16.51 -2.15 24.33
CA LYS A 167 -15.63 -3.15 24.95
C LYS A 167 -15.89 -4.42 24.17
N GLN A 168 -14.85 -4.91 23.51
CA GLN A 168 -14.92 -6.11 22.69
C GLN A 168 -15.64 -7.18 23.50
N THR A 169 -16.78 -7.62 22.98
CA THR A 169 -17.62 -8.57 23.72
C THR A 169 -16.82 -9.86 23.91
N GLU A 170 -17.10 -10.62 24.98
CA GLU A 170 -16.46 -11.94 25.18
C GLU A 170 -16.66 -12.86 23.96
N ARG A 171 -17.77 -12.67 23.22
CA ARG A 171 -18.03 -13.35 21.94
C ARG A 171 -17.04 -12.94 20.85
N GLU A 172 -16.77 -11.64 20.70
CA GLU A 172 -15.79 -11.13 19.74
C GLU A 172 -14.36 -11.52 20.11
N LYS A 173 -14.00 -11.49 21.41
CA LYS A 173 -12.69 -11.97 21.88
C LYS A 173 -12.50 -13.46 21.59
N LYS A 174 -13.51 -14.29 21.91
CA LYS A 174 -13.49 -15.72 21.59
C LYS A 174 -13.34 -15.95 20.08
N LYS A 175 -14.09 -15.21 19.25
CA LYS A 175 -14.00 -15.33 17.79
C LYS A 175 -12.60 -14.96 17.28
N LYS A 176 -12.01 -13.88 17.82
CA LYS A 176 -10.64 -13.46 17.48
C LYS A 176 -9.61 -14.53 17.85
N ILE A 177 -9.62 -15.00 19.10
CA ILE A 177 -8.68 -16.03 19.58
C ILE A 177 -8.80 -17.33 18.76
N LEU A 178 -10.02 -17.75 18.41
CA LEU A 178 -10.21 -18.95 17.58
C LEU A 178 -9.74 -18.75 16.14
N ALA A 179 -9.90 -17.55 15.57
CA ALA A 179 -9.37 -17.22 14.25
C ALA A 179 -7.83 -17.24 14.26
N ASP A 180 -7.20 -16.65 15.28
CA ASP A 180 -5.73 -16.62 15.43
C ASP A 180 -5.15 -18.03 15.60
N ARG A 181 -5.87 -18.95 16.25
CA ARG A 181 -5.48 -20.36 16.38
C ARG A 181 -5.69 -21.18 15.11
N LYS A 182 -6.61 -20.77 14.23
CA LYS A 182 -6.94 -21.52 13.01
C LYS A 182 -5.90 -21.22 11.94
N LYS A 183 -4.93 -22.13 11.79
CA LYS A 183 -3.96 -22.06 10.70
C LYS A 183 -4.65 -22.37 9.36
N PRO A 184 -4.45 -21.56 8.31
CA PRO A 184 -4.97 -21.86 6.98
C PRO A 184 -4.32 -23.15 6.46
N LEU A 185 -5.12 -24.01 5.83
CA LEU A 185 -4.64 -25.26 5.25
C LEU A 185 -4.34 -25.04 3.77
N VAL A 186 -3.08 -25.25 3.37
CA VAL A 186 -2.65 -25.22 1.96
C VAL A 186 -2.47 -26.67 1.52
N ILE A 187 -3.38 -27.16 0.67
CA ILE A 187 -3.45 -28.58 0.27
C ILE A 187 -3.26 -28.74 -1.25
N GLU A 188 -3.48 -27.68 -2.04
CA GLU A 188 -3.62 -27.74 -3.51
C GLU A 188 -2.34 -28.13 -4.27
N HIS A 189 -1.17 -27.98 -3.67
CA HIS A 189 0.13 -28.23 -4.32
C HIS A 189 1.02 -29.21 -3.54
N LEU A 190 0.41 -30.12 -2.76
CA LEU A 190 1.14 -31.13 -1.98
C LEU A 190 1.20 -32.48 -2.71
N THR A 191 2.34 -33.16 -2.60
CA THR A 191 2.53 -34.55 -3.04
C THR A 191 1.87 -35.53 -2.08
N GLU A 192 1.57 -36.76 -2.52
CA GLU A 192 0.87 -37.77 -1.72
C GLU A 192 1.53 -38.03 -0.35
N ASP A 193 2.86 -38.14 -0.32
CA ASP A 193 3.60 -38.37 0.94
C ASP A 193 3.47 -37.17 1.89
N LYS A 194 3.54 -35.94 1.38
CA LYS A 194 3.35 -34.73 2.17
C LYS A 194 1.90 -34.58 2.67
N LEU A 195 0.92 -35.07 1.91
CA LEU A 195 -0.47 -35.12 2.35
C LEU A 195 -0.66 -36.09 3.52
N LYS A 196 -0.01 -37.27 3.48
CA LYS A 196 -0.02 -38.24 4.58
C LYS A 196 0.62 -37.66 5.85
N GLU A 197 1.76 -36.98 5.71
CA GLU A 197 2.40 -36.27 6.82
C GLU A 197 1.47 -35.19 7.42
N LYS A 198 0.87 -34.35 6.58
CA LYS A 198 -0.07 -33.31 7.04
C LYS A 198 -1.33 -33.87 7.70
N ALA A 199 -1.86 -34.98 7.19
CA ALA A 199 -2.99 -35.66 7.82
C ALA A 199 -2.62 -36.18 9.22
N ASN A 200 -1.42 -36.78 9.37
CA ASN A 200 -0.93 -37.23 10.67
C ASN A 200 -0.69 -36.05 11.64
N GLU A 201 -0.11 -34.94 11.18
CA GLU A 201 0.05 -33.73 11.99
C GLU A 201 -1.30 -33.18 12.51
N LEU A 202 -2.30 -33.11 11.63
CA LEU A 202 -3.64 -32.64 11.99
C LEU A 202 -4.32 -33.60 12.98
N TRP A 203 -4.14 -34.90 12.80
CA TRP A 203 -4.64 -35.92 13.71
C TRP A 203 -4.01 -35.81 15.10
N GLN A 204 -2.69 -35.64 15.18
CA GLN A 204 -1.98 -35.38 16.45
C GLN A 204 -2.45 -34.09 17.12
N CYS A 205 -2.65 -33.02 16.34
CA CYS A 205 -3.19 -31.76 16.88
C CYS A 205 -4.60 -31.94 17.45
N LEU A 206 -5.47 -32.69 16.76
CA LEU A 206 -6.82 -33.00 17.25
C LEU A 206 -6.77 -33.80 18.56
N LEU A 207 -5.89 -34.81 18.63
CA LEU A 207 -5.72 -35.63 19.83
C LEU A 207 -5.28 -34.80 21.04
N THR A 208 -4.31 -33.90 20.86
CA THR A 208 -3.86 -32.99 21.92
C THR A 208 -5.00 -32.08 22.39
N LEU A 209 -5.78 -31.50 21.47
CA LEU A 209 -6.91 -30.63 21.82
C LEU A 209 -8.01 -31.38 22.58
N GLU A 210 -8.28 -32.64 22.23
CA GLU A 210 -9.26 -33.47 22.94
C GLU A 210 -8.77 -33.84 24.34
N ALA A 211 -7.47 -34.13 24.51
CA ALA A 211 -6.85 -34.35 25.82
C ALA A 211 -6.95 -33.11 26.72
N GLU A 212 -6.59 -31.93 26.22
CA GLU A 212 -6.73 -30.67 26.96
C GLU A 212 -8.19 -30.39 27.36
N LYS A 213 -9.14 -30.65 26.47
CA LYS A 213 -10.58 -30.52 26.75
C LYS A 213 -11.04 -31.48 27.84
N PHE A 214 -10.53 -32.71 27.86
CA PHE A 214 -10.81 -33.68 28.91
C PHE A 214 -10.30 -33.18 30.27
N ASP A 215 -9.03 -32.78 30.35
CA ASP A 215 -8.43 -32.27 31.59
C ASP A 215 -9.16 -31.05 32.14
N LEU A 216 -9.53 -30.10 31.25
CA LEU A 216 -10.33 -28.94 31.63
C LEU A 216 -11.73 -29.32 32.12
N SER A 217 -12.33 -30.36 31.55
CA SER A 217 -13.65 -30.85 31.96
C SER A 217 -13.58 -31.50 33.35
N GLU A 218 -12.57 -32.31 33.63
CA GLU A 218 -12.34 -32.91 34.95
C GLU A 218 -12.02 -31.84 35.99
N LYS A 219 -11.17 -30.87 35.65
CA LYS A 219 -10.88 -29.71 36.51
C LYS A 219 -12.15 -28.92 36.85
N LEU A 220 -13.03 -28.69 35.86
CA LEU A 220 -14.29 -28.00 36.08
C LEU A 220 -15.22 -28.79 37.02
N LYS A 221 -15.30 -30.13 36.89
CA LYS A 221 -16.07 -30.97 37.81
C LYS A 221 -15.55 -30.85 39.24
N LYS A 222 -14.24 -30.91 39.45
CA LYS A 222 -13.61 -30.71 40.77
C LYS A 222 -13.90 -29.32 41.35
N GLN A 223 -13.74 -28.27 40.54
CA GLN A 223 -14.03 -26.90 40.97
C GLN A 223 -15.50 -26.71 41.36
N LYS A 224 -16.44 -27.33 40.65
CA LYS A 224 -17.86 -27.30 41.03
C LYS A 224 -18.09 -27.93 42.40
N TYR A 225 -17.45 -29.08 42.67
CA TYR A 225 -17.52 -29.72 43.98
C TYR A 225 -16.92 -28.81 45.08
N ASP A 226 -15.74 -28.26 44.85
CA ASP A 226 -15.07 -27.38 45.82
C ASP A 226 -15.91 -26.13 46.12
N ILE A 227 -16.53 -25.53 45.10
CA ILE A 227 -17.45 -24.40 45.26
C ILE A 227 -18.65 -24.80 46.13
N ASN A 228 -19.27 -25.95 45.88
CA ASN A 228 -20.40 -26.41 46.69
C ASN A 228 -20.00 -26.61 48.16
N GLN A 229 -18.84 -27.21 48.41
CA GLN A 229 -18.31 -27.38 49.77
C GLN A 229 -18.01 -26.04 50.45
N LEU A 230 -17.43 -25.08 49.72
CA LEU A 230 -17.16 -23.74 50.23
C LEU A 230 -18.46 -23.00 50.56
N LEU A 231 -19.48 -23.10 49.71
CA LEU A 231 -20.80 -22.52 49.98
C LEU A 231 -21.43 -23.10 51.26
N ALA A 232 -21.37 -24.43 51.44
CA ALA A 232 -21.83 -25.07 52.66
C ALA A 232 -21.07 -24.57 53.91
N ARG A 233 -19.74 -24.49 53.84
CA ARG A 233 -18.91 -23.96 54.95
C ARG A 233 -19.24 -22.51 55.27
N VAL A 234 -19.45 -21.66 54.25
CA VAL A 234 -19.85 -20.27 54.44
C VAL A 234 -21.20 -20.20 55.16
N GLN A 235 -22.17 -21.02 54.76
CA GLN A 235 -23.47 -21.11 55.40
C GLN A 235 -23.35 -21.57 56.87
N ASP A 236 -22.54 -22.57 57.16
CA ASP A 236 -22.30 -23.07 58.51
C ASP A 236 -21.70 -21.98 59.41
N HIS A 237 -20.67 -21.28 58.94
CA HIS A 237 -20.03 -20.20 59.69
C HIS A 237 -20.95 -18.98 59.89
N GLN A 238 -21.82 -18.67 58.92
CA GLN A 238 -22.82 -17.62 59.07
C GLN A 238 -23.91 -18.01 60.07
N SER A 239 -24.37 -19.26 60.04
CA SER A 239 -25.40 -19.77 60.98
C SER A 239 -24.87 -19.88 62.42
N ALA A 240 -23.60 -20.23 62.61
CA ALA A 240 -22.95 -20.31 63.91
C ALA A 240 -22.82 -18.93 64.58
N LYS A 241 -22.55 -17.87 63.80
CA LYS A 241 -22.46 -16.49 64.31
C LYS A 241 -23.81 -15.90 64.72
N GLY A 242 -24.93 -16.49 64.30
CA GLY A 242 -26.29 -16.07 64.68
C GLY A 242 -26.87 -16.76 65.93
N ARG A 243 -26.31 -17.90 66.36
CA ARG A 243 -26.85 -18.70 67.47
C ARG A 243 -26.33 -18.31 68.87
N GLY A 244 -25.33 -17.44 68.97
CA GLY A 244 -24.68 -17.07 70.24
C GLY A 244 -25.36 -15.95 71.06
N LYS A 245 -26.39 -15.26 70.55
CA LYS A 245 -26.99 -14.10 71.25
C LYS A 245 -28.40 -14.31 71.85
N ALA A 246 -28.97 -15.51 71.78
CA ALA A 246 -30.39 -15.72 72.14
C ALA A 246 -30.66 -16.65 73.33
N LYS A 247 -29.65 -17.04 74.13
CA LYS A 247 -29.87 -17.86 75.34
C LYS A 247 -29.08 -17.38 76.55
N ALA A 248 -29.32 -16.14 76.97
CA ALA A 248 -28.87 -15.63 78.26
C ALA A 248 -29.91 -14.69 78.88
N VAL A 249 -31.20 -15.06 78.86
CA VAL A 249 -32.21 -14.50 79.78
C VAL A 249 -33.24 -15.59 80.05
N ARG A 250 -33.19 -16.18 81.24
CA ARG A 250 -34.31 -16.69 82.05
C ARG A 250 -33.76 -17.51 83.22
N ARG A 251 -33.43 -16.82 84.30
CA ARG A 251 -33.74 -17.23 85.68
C ARG A 251 -33.63 -16.02 86.57
#